data_AF-A0A358SN72-F1
#
_entry.id   AF-A0A358SN72-F1
#
_cell.length_a   1.000
_cell.length_b   1.000
_cell.length_c   1.000
_cell.angle_alpha   90.00
_cell.angle_beta   90.00
_cell.angle_gamma   90.00
#
_symmetry.space_group_name_H-M   'P 1'
#
loop_
_entity.id
_entity.type
_entity.pdbx_description
1 polymer ?
#
loop_
_entity_poly.entity_id
_entity_poly.type
_entity_poly.pdbx_seq_one_letter_code
_entity_poly.pdbx_strand_id
1 'polypeptide(L)' 'MNPDPDPDPVLAAIRGARRRRDQADRELRLLMAYAREVVTPRPYRLADVAEAAGMSISDVRSAYTTADTEVITARLAHC' A
#
# COMPACT_ATOMS: atom_id res chain seq x y z
N MET A 1 -5.51 39.56 11.60
CA MET A 1 -5.65 38.13 11.90
C MET A 1 -7.09 37.76 11.57
N ASN A 2 -7.36 37.36 10.32
CA ASN A 2 -8.64 36.74 10.03
C ASN A 2 -8.59 35.32 10.63
N PRO A 3 -9.58 34.88 11.41
CA PRO A 3 -9.67 33.46 11.75
C PRO A 3 -9.86 32.71 10.44
N ASP A 4 -8.92 31.82 10.12
CA ASP A 4 -9.14 30.85 9.05
C ASP A 4 -10.50 30.17 9.31
N PRO A 5 -11.41 30.09 8.32
CA PRO A 5 -12.65 29.37 8.51
C PRO A 5 -12.29 27.92 8.84
N ASP A 6 -12.77 27.46 10.00
CA ASP A 6 -12.73 26.08 10.44
C ASP A 6 -12.99 25.18 9.21
N PRO A 7 -12.02 24.33 8.79
CA PRO A 7 -12.08 23.70 7.48
C PRO A 7 -13.39 22.95 7.34
N ASP A 8 -14.22 23.36 6.36
CA ASP A 8 -15.54 22.78 6.06
C ASP A 8 -15.58 21.30 6.49
N PRO A 9 -16.44 20.94 7.47
CA PRO A 9 -16.37 19.64 8.13
C PRO A 9 -16.55 18.48 7.14
N VAL A 10 -17.28 18.68 6.04
CA VAL A 10 -17.42 17.70 4.96
C VAL A 10 -16.11 17.56 4.20
N LEU A 11 -15.47 18.68 3.83
CA LEU A 11 -14.17 18.63 3.15
C LEU A 11 -13.06 18.06 4.06
N ALA A 12 -13.11 18.34 5.37
CA ALA A 12 -12.20 17.75 6.34
C ALA A 12 -12.40 16.22 6.43
N ALA A 13 -13.65 15.75 6.47
CA ALA A 13 -13.99 14.34 6.47
C ALA A 13 -13.53 13.64 5.17
N ILE A 14 -13.74 14.26 4.00
CA ILE A 14 -13.28 13.74 2.71
C ILE A 14 -11.74 13.62 2.68
N ARG A 15 -11.01 14.65 3.14
CA ARG A 15 -9.54 14.58 3.25
C ARG A 15 -9.09 13.47 4.20
N GLY A 16 -9.80 13.28 5.32
CA GLY A 16 -9.55 12.17 6.24
C GLY A 16 -9.77 10.81 5.60
N ALA A 17 -10.87 10.62 4.89
CA ALA A 17 -11.17 9.39 4.16
C ALA A 17 -10.11 9.08 3.09
N ARG A 18 -9.71 10.10 2.31
CA ARG A 18 -8.64 9.97 1.33
C ARG A 18 -7.33 9.53 1.97
N ARG A 19 -6.90 10.15 3.08
CA ARG A 19 -5.67 9.75 3.78
C ARG A 19 -5.71 8.30 4.25
N ARG A 20 -6.86 7.83 4.75
CA ARG A 20 -7.02 6.42 5.15
C ARG A 20 -6.93 5.48 3.96
N ARG A 21 -7.55 5.82 2.83
CA ARG A 21 -7.43 5.03 1.59
C ARG A 21 -5.97 5.00 1.11
N ASP A 22 -5.33 6.16 1.00
CA ASP A 22 -3.94 6.26 0.53
C ASP A 22 -2.98 5.49 1.45
N GLN A 23 -3.29 5.40 2.76
CA GLN A 23 -2.53 4.59 3.71
C GLN A 23 -2.75 3.09 3.50
N ALA A 24 -4.00 2.65 3.34
CA ALA A 24 -4.32 1.26 3.03
C ALA A 24 -3.69 0.82 1.70
N ASP A 25 -3.73 1.67 0.67
CA ASP A 25 -3.11 1.42 -0.63
C ASP A 25 -1.58 1.28 -0.53
N ARG A 26 -0.94 2.06 0.37
CA ARG A 26 0.49 1.89 0.67
C ARG A 26 0.77 0.56 1.34
N GLU A 27 -0.02 0.20 2.34
CA GLU A 27 0.13 -1.06 3.07
C GLU A 27 -0.04 -2.27 2.15
N LEU A 28 -1.06 -2.26 1.30
CA LEU A 28 -1.32 -3.32 0.33
C LEU A 28 -0.14 -3.51 -0.63
N ARG A 29 0.43 -2.40 -1.15
CA ARG A 29 1.64 -2.45 -2.00
C ARG A 29 2.82 -3.10 -1.31
N LEU A 30 3.03 -2.78 -0.03
CA LEU A 30 4.11 -3.39 0.73
C LEU A 30 3.85 -4.89 0.96
N LEU A 31 2.63 -5.29 1.29
CA LEU A 31 2.30 -6.72 1.46
C LEU A 31 2.50 -7.52 0.16
N MET A 32 2.13 -6.94 -0.98
CA MET A 32 2.35 -7.56 -2.30
C MET A 32 3.85 -7.71 -2.61
N ALA A 33 4.65 -6.67 -2.36
CA ALA A 33 6.10 -6.74 -2.54
C ALA A 33 6.74 -7.80 -1.62
N TYR A 34 6.32 -7.89 -0.37
CA TYR A 34 6.80 -8.92 0.56
C TYR A 34 6.47 -10.33 0.07
N ALA A 35 5.20 -10.57 -0.30
CA ALA A 35 4.71 -11.88 -0.74
C ALA A 35 5.44 -12.39 -1.99
N ARG A 36 5.93 -11.49 -2.84
CA ARG A 36 6.54 -11.79 -4.13
C ARG A 36 8.06 -11.84 -4.12
N GLU A 37 8.70 -10.96 -3.36
CA GLU A 37 10.15 -10.76 -3.45
C GLU A 37 10.90 -11.30 -2.22
N VAL A 38 10.22 -11.42 -1.09
CA VAL A 38 10.89 -11.67 0.20
C VAL A 38 10.54 -13.03 0.80
N VAL A 39 9.34 -13.54 0.56
CA VAL A 39 8.94 -14.87 1.03
C VAL A 39 9.80 -15.96 0.37
N THR A 40 10.58 -16.67 1.19
CA THR A 40 11.40 -17.83 0.82
C THR A 40 10.92 -19.07 1.58
N PRO A 41 11.08 -20.31 1.07
CA PRO A 41 11.80 -20.71 -0.15
C PRO A 41 10.99 -20.56 -1.45
N ARG A 42 9.70 -20.22 -1.38
CA ARG A 42 8.85 -20.11 -2.55
C ARG A 42 7.91 -18.90 -2.44
N PRO A 43 8.12 -17.85 -3.25
CA PRO A 43 7.20 -16.71 -3.29
C PRO A 43 5.79 -17.13 -3.72
N TYR A 44 4.79 -16.37 -3.27
CA TYR A 44 3.40 -16.57 -3.70
C TYR A 44 3.25 -16.34 -5.20
N ARG A 45 2.32 -17.08 -5.85
CA ARG A 45 2.04 -16.88 -7.27
C ARG A 45 1.30 -15.57 -7.47
N LEU A 46 1.51 -14.93 -8.62
CA LEU A 46 0.80 -13.70 -8.97
C LEU A 46 -0.73 -13.86 -8.95
N ALA A 47 -1.25 -15.04 -9.31
CA ALA A 47 -2.68 -15.32 -9.29
C ALA A 47 -3.23 -15.27 -7.86
N ASP A 48 -2.56 -15.92 -6.92
CA ASP A 48 -2.97 -15.98 -5.51
C ASP A 48 -2.94 -14.57 -4.87
N VAL A 49 -1.91 -13.78 -5.19
CA VAL A 49 -1.79 -12.39 -4.73
C VAL A 49 -2.88 -11.50 -5.33
N ALA A 50 -3.18 -11.67 -6.63
CA ALA A 50 -4.23 -10.93 -7.32
C ALA A 50 -5.61 -11.23 -6.75
N GLU A 51 -5.91 -12.50 -6.50
CA GLU A 51 -7.15 -12.93 -5.85
C GLU A 51 -7.29 -12.31 -4.45
N ALA A 52 -6.25 -12.40 -3.62
CA ALA A 52 -6.26 -11.86 -2.26
C ALA A 52 -6.39 -10.32 -2.23
N ALA A 53 -5.80 -9.63 -3.21
CA ALA A 53 -5.86 -8.17 -3.32
C ALA A 53 -7.14 -7.67 -4.00
N GLY A 54 -7.97 -8.54 -4.57
CA GLY A 54 -9.10 -8.15 -5.40
C GLY A 54 -8.69 -7.39 -6.68
N MET A 55 -7.50 -7.69 -7.19
CA MET A 55 -6.86 -7.01 -8.33
C MET A 55 -6.72 -7.97 -9.52
N SER A 56 -6.51 -7.44 -10.72
CA SER A 56 -6.07 -8.28 -11.83
C SER A 56 -4.58 -8.62 -11.69
N ILE A 57 -4.14 -9.72 -12.32
CA ILE A 57 -2.70 -10.09 -12.37
C ILE A 57 -1.87 -8.95 -12.98
N SER A 58 -2.41 -8.25 -13.97
CA SER A 58 -1.75 -7.10 -14.61
C SER A 58 -1.56 -5.96 -13.63
N ASP A 59 -2.57 -5.67 -12.79
CA ASP A 59 -2.48 -4.61 -11.79
C ASP A 59 -1.47 -4.95 -10.70
N VAL A 60 -1.42 -6.21 -10.25
CA VAL A 60 -0.43 -6.65 -9.24
C VAL A 60 1.01 -6.42 -9.73
N ARG A 61 1.28 -6.63 -11.02
CA ARG A 61 2.63 -6.44 -11.59
C ARG A 61 3.10 -4.98 -11.58
N SER A 62 2.18 -4.03 -11.66
CA SER A 62 2.50 -2.60 -11.69
C SER A 62 2.24 -1.90 -10.36
N ALA A 63 1.57 -2.58 -9.41
CA ALA A 63 1.12 -1.98 -8.17
C ALA A 63 2.27 -1.59 -7.23
N TYR A 64 3.37 -2.34 -7.21
CA TYR A 64 4.51 -2.07 -6.35
C TYR A 64 5.80 -1.89 -7.16
N THR A 65 6.72 -1.12 -6.59
CA THR A 65 8.00 -0.73 -7.22
C THR A 65 9.17 -1.34 -6.48
N THR A 66 10.37 -1.26 -7.06
CA THR A 66 11.62 -1.66 -6.39
C THR A 66 11.81 -0.94 -5.06
N ALA A 67 11.39 0.33 -4.95
CA ALA A 67 11.47 1.09 -3.71
C ALA A 67 10.61 0.48 -2.59
N ASP A 68 9.45 -0.10 -2.93
CA ASP A 68 8.60 -0.78 -1.95
C ASP A 68 9.28 -2.05 -1.40
N THR A 69 9.97 -2.79 -2.28
CA THR A 69 10.78 -3.96 -1.91
C THR A 69 11.94 -3.59 -0.98
N GLU A 70 12.64 -2.49 -1.26
CA GLU A 70 13.73 -1.97 -0.42
C GLU A 70 13.24 -1.61 0.99
N VAL A 71 12.09 -0.91 1.08
CA VAL A 71 11.50 -0.53 2.38
C VAL A 71 11.21 -1.76 3.24
N ILE A 72 10.66 -2.82 2.67
CA ILE A 72 10.34 -4.05 3.40
C ILE A 72 11.61 -4.78 3.82
N THR A 73 12.59 -4.87 2.93
CA THR A 73 13.87 -5.52 3.21
C THR A 73 14.56 -4.80 4.37
N ALA A 74 14.57 -3.47 4.37
CA ALA A 74 15.09 -2.67 5.46
C ALA A 74 14.32 -2.90 6.78
N ARG A 75 12.98 -2.97 6.74
CA ARG A 75 12.17 -3.28 7.94
C ARG A 75 12.50 -4.63 8.55
N LEU A 76 12.69 -5.65 7.72
CA LEU A 76 13.00 -7.01 8.17
C LEU A 76 14.44 -7.15 8.68
N ALA A 77 15.39 -6.40 8.13
CA ALA A 77 16.77 -6.38 8.61
C ALA A 77 16.91 -5.76 10.02
N HIS A 78 15.88 -5.04 10.50
CA HIS A 78 15.82 -4.46 11.84
C HIS A 78 14.97 -5.30 12.83
N CYS A 79 14.57 -6.52 12.45
CA CYS A 79 13.95 -7.52 13.34
C CYS A 79 14.99 -8.54 13.81
#